data_AF-A0A7W6ANK0-F1
#
_entry.id   AF-A0A7W6ANK0-F1
#
_cell.length_a   1.000
_cell.length_b   1.000
_cell.length_c   1.000
_cell.angle_alpha   90.00
_cell.angle_beta   90.00
_cell.angle_gamma   90.00
#
_symmetry.space_group_name_H-M   'P 1'
#
loop_
_entity.id
_entity.type
_entity.pdbx_description
1 polymer ?
#
loop_
_entity_poly.entity_id
_entity_poly.type
_entity_poly.pdbx_seq_one_letter_code
_entity_poly.pdbx_strand_id
1 'polypeptide(L)' 'MTDRIFSAVDKVKCAERELRQRKRVYPRLIEGGRMTRTEAERETALMESIAADYRAQVVGECLPLFPKKEARRVG' A
#
# COMPACT_ATOMS: atom_id res chain seq x y z
N MET A 1 20.11 14.54 6.82
CA MET A 1 19.54 13.22 6.49
C MET A 1 19.09 13.28 5.05
N THR A 2 19.54 12.37 4.18
CA THR A 2 19.14 12.36 2.77
C THR A 2 17.72 11.81 2.66
N ASP A 3 16.82 12.56 2.04
CA ASP A 3 15.49 12.04 1.69
C ASP A 3 15.65 10.93 0.65
N ARG A 4 15.20 9.73 1.03
CA ARG A 4 15.13 8.59 0.10
C ARG A 4 13.77 8.58 -0.56
N ILE A 5 13.76 8.68 -1.88
CA ILE A 5 12.53 8.54 -2.67
C ILE A 5 12.33 7.04 -2.93
N PHE A 6 11.17 6.51 -2.54
CA PHE A 6 10.76 5.13 -2.78
C PHE A 6 9.63 5.08 -3.81
N SER A 7 9.68 4.12 -4.73
CA SER A 7 8.63 3.90 -5.73
C SER A 7 7.33 3.36 -5.11
N ALA A 8 6.18 3.45 -5.80
CA ALA A 8 4.98 2.77 -5.33
C ALA A 8 5.16 1.25 -5.25
N VAL A 9 6.00 0.67 -6.12
CA VAL A 9 6.35 -0.76 -6.08
C VAL A 9 7.06 -1.12 -4.77
N ASP A 10 8.01 -0.30 -4.32
CA ASP A 10 8.71 -0.52 -3.04
C ASP A 10 7.73 -0.45 -1.86
N LYS A 11 6.80 0.51 -1.93
CA LYS A 11 5.77 0.72 -0.90
C LYS A 11 4.78 -0.44 -0.84
N VAL A 12 4.28 -0.95 -1.98
CA VAL A 12 3.43 -2.16 -2.04
C VAL A 12 4.16 -3.35 -1.40
N LYS A 13 5.39 -3.63 -1.83
CA LYS A 13 6.15 -4.77 -1.32
C LYS A 13 6.37 -4.69 0.19
N CYS A 14 6.60 -3.47 0.71
CA CYS A 14 6.73 -3.22 2.13
C CYS A 14 5.41 -3.51 2.87
N ALA A 15 4.29 -2.93 2.41
CA ALA A 15 2.97 -3.11 3.02
C ALA A 15 2.51 -4.58 3.01
N GLU A 16 2.74 -5.31 1.91
CA GLU A 16 2.38 -6.73 1.82
C GLU A 16 3.22 -7.62 2.74
N ARG A 17 4.51 -7.31 2.92
CA ARG A 17 5.34 -7.99 3.91
C ARG A 17 4.80 -7.76 5.31
N GLU A 18 4.41 -6.53 5.62
CA GLU A 18 3.86 -6.18 6.91
C GLU A 18 2.52 -6.88 7.18
N LEU A 19 1.63 -6.99 6.20
CA LEU A 19 0.41 -7.80 6.30
C LEU A 19 0.72 -9.26 6.66
N ARG A 20 1.70 -9.88 5.99
CA ARG A 20 2.11 -11.25 6.30
C ARG A 20 2.65 -11.37 7.73
N GLN A 21 3.43 -10.39 8.18
CA GLN A 21 3.91 -10.37 9.56
C GLN A 21 2.77 -10.23 10.56
N ARG A 22 1.86 -9.27 10.37
CA ARG A 22 0.70 -9.05 11.24
C ARG A 22 -0.16 -10.30 11.36
N LYS A 23 -0.51 -10.94 10.23
CA LYS A 23 -1.27 -12.20 10.18
C LYS A 23 -0.58 -13.35 10.95
N ARG A 24 0.75 -13.34 11.03
CA ARG A 24 1.53 -14.33 11.79
C ARG A 24 1.68 -13.97 13.28
N VAL A 25 1.90 -12.70 13.60
CA VAL A 25 2.29 -12.24 14.95
C VAL A 25 1.08 -11.93 15.82
N TYR A 26 0.03 -11.31 15.27
CA TYR A 26 -1.12 -10.87 16.03
C TYR A 26 -1.85 -11.99 16.78
N PRO A 27 -2.04 -13.21 16.23
CA PRO A 27 -2.63 -14.32 17.00
C PRO A 27 -1.93 -14.57 18.33
N ARG A 28 -0.58 -14.62 18.31
CA ARG A 28 0.22 -14.80 19.53
C ARG A 28 0.09 -13.62 20.50
N LEU A 29 -0.05 -12.39 19.99
CA LEU A 29 -0.25 -11.22 20.85
C LEU A 29 -1.64 -11.22 21.49
N ILE A 30 -2.66 -11.69 20.78
CA ILE A 30 -4.03 -11.87 21.30
C ILE A 30 -4.05 -12.95 22.37
N GLU A 31 -3.47 -14.12 22.10
CA GLU A 31 -3.35 -15.21 23.07
C GLU A 31 -2.60 -14.77 24.34
N GLY A 32 -1.57 -13.94 24.18
CA GLY A 32 -0.81 -13.37 25.29
C GLY A 32 -1.46 -12.17 25.99
N GLY A 33 -2.67 -11.76 25.59
CA GLY A 33 -3.39 -10.62 26.18
C GLY A 33 -2.73 -9.25 25.91
N ARG A 34 -1.79 -9.17 24.97
CA ARG A 34 -1.05 -7.94 24.63
C ARG A 34 -1.71 -7.12 23.52
N MET A 35 -2.77 -7.66 22.91
CA MET A 35 -3.54 -7.03 21.84
C MET A 35 -4.96 -7.59 21.88
N THR A 36 -5.97 -6.77 21.67
CA THR A 36 -7.35 -7.26 21.50
C THR A 36 -7.58 -7.74 20.07
N ARG A 37 -8.56 -8.63 19.88
CA ARG A 37 -8.98 -9.06 18.54
C ARG A 37 -9.44 -7.89 17.68
N THR A 38 -10.22 -6.98 18.24
CA THR A 38 -10.74 -5.80 17.55
C THR A 38 -9.62 -4.89 17.06
N GLU A 39 -8.58 -4.68 17.86
CA GLU A 39 -7.40 -3.92 17.43
C GLU A 39 -6.67 -4.63 16.28
N ALA A 40 -6.48 -5.95 16.37
CA ALA A 40 -5.82 -6.72 15.33
C ALA A 40 -6.56 -6.68 14.00
N GLU A 41 -7.90 -6.77 14.05
CA GLU A 41 -8.77 -6.65 12.87
C GLU A 41 -8.67 -5.25 12.26
N ARG A 42 -8.77 -4.20 13.09
CA ARG A 42 -8.64 -2.80 12.62
C ARG A 42 -7.30 -2.53 11.97
N GLU A 43 -6.20 -2.90 12.64
CA GLU A 43 -4.84 -2.70 12.13
C GLU A 43 -4.58 -3.50 10.84
N THR A 44 -5.15 -4.70 10.74
CA THR A 44 -5.06 -5.51 9.52
C THR A 44 -5.81 -4.82 8.39
N ALA A 45 -7.06 -4.41 8.60
CA ALA A 45 -7.88 -3.72 7.61
C ALA A 45 -7.23 -2.41 7.10
N LEU A 46 -6.65 -1.62 8.01
CA LEU A 46 -5.92 -0.41 7.65
C LEU A 46 -4.72 -0.71 6.75
N MET A 47 -3.92 -1.72 7.10
CA MET A 47 -2.77 -2.09 6.27
C MET A 47 -3.18 -2.69 4.92
N GLU A 48 -4.31 -3.41 4.86
CA GLU A 48 -4.88 -3.89 3.59
C GLU A 48 -5.31 -2.74 2.69
N SER A 49 -5.91 -1.69 3.26
CA SER A 49 -6.23 -0.44 2.55
C SER A 49 -4.96 0.24 2.02
N ILE A 50 -3.92 0.40 2.84
CA ILE A 50 -2.64 1.00 2.42
C ILE A 50 -2.02 0.22 1.24
N ALA A 51 -2.01 -1.11 1.33
CA ALA A 51 -1.50 -1.94 0.25
C ALA A 51 -2.34 -1.78 -1.04
N ALA A 52 -3.66 -1.64 -0.92
CA ALA A 52 -4.54 -1.39 -2.06
C ALA A 52 -4.28 -0.03 -2.72
N ASP A 53 -4.11 1.02 -1.93
CA ASP A 53 -3.82 2.38 -2.42
C ASP A 53 -2.53 2.39 -3.26
N TYR A 54 -1.47 1.75 -2.75
CA TYR A 54 -0.22 1.67 -3.50
C TYR A 54 -0.30 0.74 -4.70
N ARG A 55 -1.09 -0.35 -4.67
CA ARG A 55 -1.33 -1.16 -5.88
C ARG A 55 -1.99 -0.35 -6.99
N ALA A 56 -2.96 0.51 -6.64
CA ALA A 56 -3.56 1.42 -7.60
C ALA A 56 -2.55 2.43 -8.16
N GLN A 57 -1.64 2.94 -7.32
CA GLN A 57 -0.55 3.83 -7.75
C GLN A 57 0.49 3.13 -8.62
N VAL A 58 0.80 1.84 -8.38
CA VAL A 58 1.70 1.07 -9.26
C VAL A 58 1.12 0.99 -10.66
N VAL A 59 -0.20 0.81 -10.82
CA VAL A 59 -0.87 0.86 -12.13
C VAL A 59 -0.73 2.25 -12.77
N GLY A 60 -0.83 3.31 -11.96
CA GLY A 60 -0.60 4.69 -12.41
C GLY A 60 0.85 4.98 -12.81
N GLU A 61 1.84 4.43 -12.09
CA GLU A 61 3.28 4.52 -12.41
C GLU A 61 3.65 3.67 -13.63
N CYS A 62 3.03 2.50 -13.81
CA CYS A 62 3.25 1.62 -14.96
C CYS A 62 2.56 2.12 -16.24
N LEU A 63 1.60 3.05 -16.13
CA LEU A 63 1.02 3.70 -17.30
C LEU A 63 1.99 4.82 -17.73
N PRO A 64 2.67 4.74 -18.88
CA PRO A 64 3.52 5.82 -19.32
C PRO A 64 2.66 7.06 -19.53
N LEU A 65 2.89 8.08 -18.70
CA LEU A 65 2.32 9.41 -18.84
C LEU A 65 2.86 10.05 -20.12
N PHE A 66 2.20 9.88 -21.28
CA PHE A 66 2.24 10.85 -22.39
C PHE A 66 0.98 10.77 -23.28
N PRO A 67 0.56 11.89 -23.90
CA PRO A 67 -0.70 12.54 -23.55
C PRO A 67 -1.67 12.62 -24.73
N LYS A 68 -2.98 12.80 -24.47
CA LYS A 68 -3.94 13.15 -25.53
C LYS A 68 -4.69 14.44 -25.22
N LYS A 69 -4.11 15.59 -25.57
CA LYS A 69 -4.74 16.82 -26.12
C LYS A 69 -3.60 17.57 -26.84
N GLU A 70 -3.68 17.99 -28.09
CA GLU A 70 -4.75 18.73 -28.76
C GLU A 70 -4.94 18.32 -30.23
N ALA A 71 -6.19 18.08 -30.64
CA ALA A 71 -6.58 18.28 -32.03
C ALA A 71 -6.86 19.78 -32.22
N ARG A 72 -5.85 20.56 -32.64
CA ARG A 72 -6.07 21.94 -33.05
C ARG A 72 -6.45 21.95 -34.53
N ARG A 73 -7.74 22.09 -34.77
CA ARG A 73 -8.32 22.42 -36.08
C ARG A 73 -7.95 23.86 -36.41
N VAL A 74 -7.17 24.07 -37.47
CA VAL A 74 -7.00 25.31 -38.25
C VAL A 74 -6.45 24.84 -39.59
N GLY A 75 -6.99 25.13 -40.75
CA GLY A 75 -7.97 26.09 -41.24
C GLY A 75 -7.74 26.11 -42.75
#